data_AF-A0AAV9SPF8-F1
#
_entry.id   AF-A0AAV9SPF8-F1
#
_cell.length_a   1.000
_cell.length_b   1.000
_cell.length_c   1.000
_cell.angle_alpha   90.00
_cell.angle_beta   90.00
_cell.angle_gamma   90.00
#
_symmetry.space_group_name_H-M   'P 1'
#
loop_
_entity.id
_entity.type
_entity.pdbx_description
1 polymer ?
#
loop_
_entity_poly.entity_id
_entity_poly.type
_entity_poly.pdbx_seq_one_letter_code
_entity_poly.pdbx_strand_id
1 'polypeptide(L)'
;MAPALSAAELQRQYRAKRDADLERRARPFWVVRPTESDRKTCLCKIHENTEFLASTLYKCGLLSTKNLEQLADAIVCNLDSKACAYGECDACSTTAVSTLRHAPNNMITFFQWATETSTSGEEKKSIITVKKELTKSEDEVVEEFQERMVKFRKHLFNIRWQYKAYRKLRKSPEP
;
A
#
# COMPACT_ATOMS: atom_id res chain seq x y z
N MET A 1 38.53 -33.01 0.40
CA MET A 1 37.30 -32.41 0.96
C MET A 1 37.61 -30.97 1.29
N ALA A 2 36.97 -30.00 0.63
CA ALA A 2 37.20 -28.59 0.95
C ALA A 2 36.70 -28.31 2.37
N PRO A 3 37.47 -27.62 3.23
CA PRO A 3 37.04 -27.29 4.58
C PRO A 3 35.76 -26.45 4.52
N ALA A 4 34.81 -26.73 5.41
CA ALA A 4 33.59 -25.95 5.54
C ALA A 4 33.98 -24.52 5.93
N LEU A 5 33.61 -23.55 5.09
CA LEU A 5 33.86 -22.14 5.36
C LEU A 5 33.17 -21.73 6.66
N SER A 6 33.89 -21.02 7.50
CA SER A 6 33.32 -20.40 8.69
C SER A 6 32.25 -19.37 8.29
N ALA A 7 31.32 -19.08 9.19
CA ALA A 7 30.28 -18.06 8.96
C ALA A 7 30.88 -16.69 8.55
N ALA A 8 32.06 -16.36 9.09
CA ALA A 8 32.78 -15.13 8.76
C ALA A 8 33.29 -15.10 7.30
N GLU A 9 33.74 -16.23 6.79
CA GLU A 9 34.24 -16.36 5.42
C GLU A 9 33.09 -16.36 4.40
N LEU A 10 31.97 -16.99 4.73
CA LEU A 10 30.73 -16.89 3.95
C LEU A 10 30.25 -15.44 3.85
N GLN A 11 30.29 -14.69 4.96
CA GLN A 11 29.93 -13.27 4.98
C GLN A 11 30.87 -12.44 4.09
N ARG A 12 32.18 -12.73 4.09
CA ARG A 12 33.17 -12.05 3.24
C ARG A 12 32.96 -12.36 1.77
N GLN A 13 32.72 -13.61 1.41
CA GLN A 13 32.46 -14.01 0.02
C GLN A 13 31.15 -13.42 -0.51
N TYR A 14 30.11 -13.35 0.32
CA TYR A 14 28.86 -12.70 -0.03
C TYR A 14 29.07 -11.20 -0.33
N ARG A 15 29.87 -10.51 0.48
CA ARG A 15 30.24 -9.11 0.25
C ARG A 15 31.04 -8.93 -1.04
N ALA A 16 32.04 -9.77 -1.28
CA ALA A 16 32.85 -9.70 -2.49
C ALA A 16 32.02 -9.92 -3.78
N LYS A 17 31.11 -10.90 -3.79
CA LYS A 17 30.19 -11.15 -4.92
C LYS A 17 29.21 -10.00 -5.13
N ARG A 18 28.73 -9.40 -4.05
CA ARG A 18 27.83 -8.24 -4.06
C ARG A 18 28.49 -7.01 -4.67
N ASP A 19 29.78 -6.82 -4.43
CA ASP A 19 30.52 -5.60 -4.82
C ASP A 19 31.06 -5.66 -6.26
N ALA A 20 31.03 -6.84 -6.90
CA ALA A 20 31.42 -7.09 -8.29
C ALA A 20 30.25 -6.96 -9.30
N ASP A 21 29.00 -6.80 -8.86
CA ASP A 21 27.82 -6.65 -9.71
C ASP A 21 27.76 -5.22 -10.31
N LEU A 22 28.20 -5.06 -11.56
CA LEU A 22 28.20 -3.79 -12.30
C LEU A 22 26.80 -3.15 -12.43
N GLU A 23 25.74 -3.97 -12.46
CA GLU A 23 24.34 -3.54 -12.55
C GLU A 23 23.87 -2.82 -11.27
N ARG A 24 24.55 -3.05 -10.15
CA ARG A 24 24.30 -2.44 -8.84
C ARG A 24 24.98 -1.08 -8.66
N ARG A 25 26.05 -0.81 -9.41
CA ARG A 25 26.82 0.45 -9.36
C ARG A 25 26.18 1.56 -10.21
N ALA A 26 25.59 1.20 -11.35
CA ALA A 26 24.83 2.13 -12.20
C ALA A 26 23.39 2.35 -11.70
N ARG A 27 22.95 1.55 -10.73
CA ARG A 27 21.70 1.77 -10.00
C ARG A 27 21.97 2.62 -8.77
N PRO A 28 21.12 3.61 -8.48
CA PRO A 28 21.15 4.25 -7.19
C PRO A 28 20.95 3.24 -6.06
N PHE A 29 21.64 3.43 -4.92
CA PHE A 29 21.73 2.44 -3.83
C PHE A 29 20.38 2.03 -3.21
N TRP A 30 19.30 2.73 -3.58
CA TRP A 30 17.93 2.52 -3.12
C TRP A 30 17.06 1.61 -4.01
N VAL A 31 17.57 1.11 -5.15
CA VAL A 31 16.76 0.28 -6.08
C VAL A 31 17.05 -1.22 -5.89
N VAL A 32 16.16 -1.92 -5.17
CA VAL A 32 16.24 -3.37 -4.87
C VAL A 32 15.73 -4.23 -6.04
N ARG A 33 16.21 -5.48 -6.18
CA ARG A 33 15.70 -6.48 -7.15
C ARG A 33 14.32 -7.01 -6.71
N PRO A 34 13.32 -7.19 -7.60
CA PRO A 34 12.03 -7.79 -7.25
C PRO A 34 12.14 -9.31 -7.01
N THR A 35 11.24 -9.91 -6.21
CA THR A 35 11.25 -11.35 -5.87
C THR A 35 9.85 -11.97 -5.75
N GLU A 36 9.75 -13.29 -6.06
CA GLU A 36 8.65 -14.31 -6.09
C GLU A 36 7.20 -13.91 -6.40
N SER A 37 6.86 -12.64 -6.34
CA SER A 37 5.52 -12.15 -6.39
C SER A 37 5.61 -10.68 -6.76
N ASP A 38 6.02 -10.39 -8.00
CA ASP A 38 5.80 -9.14 -8.74
C ASP A 38 4.28 -8.81 -8.85
N ARG A 39 3.58 -8.85 -7.70
CA ARG A 39 2.15 -8.91 -7.45
C ARG A 39 1.50 -7.71 -8.12
N LYS A 40 0.40 -7.98 -8.81
CA LYS A 40 -0.51 -6.95 -9.36
C LYS A 40 -1.22 -6.14 -8.26
N THR A 41 -1.02 -6.46 -6.99
CA THR A 41 -1.70 -5.86 -5.82
C THR A 41 -0.69 -5.50 -4.72
N CYS A 42 -0.88 -4.35 -4.07
CA CYS A 42 -0.04 -3.91 -2.95
C CYS A 42 -0.38 -4.68 -1.67
N LEU A 43 0.62 -5.23 -0.97
CA LEU A 43 0.46 -5.82 0.38
C LEU A 43 0.64 -4.80 1.50
N CYS A 44 0.52 -3.51 1.18
CA CYS A 44 0.66 -2.47 2.18
C CYS A 44 -0.58 -2.45 3.08
N LYS A 45 -0.34 -2.19 4.36
CA LYS A 45 -1.39 -1.98 5.37
C LYS A 45 -2.48 -1.02 4.91
N ILE A 46 -2.12 0.03 4.14
CA ILE A 46 -3.09 0.98 3.56
C ILE A 46 -4.05 0.27 2.59
N HIS A 47 -3.53 -0.53 1.66
CA HIS A 47 -4.35 -1.23 0.67
C HIS A 47 -5.26 -2.24 1.34
N GLU A 48 -4.69 -3.10 2.19
CA GLU A 48 -5.45 -4.17 2.84
C GLU A 48 -6.51 -3.64 3.81
N ASN A 49 -6.19 -2.60 4.59
CA ASN A 49 -7.17 -1.96 5.47
C ASN A 49 -8.28 -1.22 4.72
N THR A 50 -7.98 -0.68 3.53
CA THR A 50 -9.01 -0.05 2.68
C THR A 50 -9.87 -1.11 2.01
N GLU A 51 -9.28 -2.26 1.65
CA GLU A 51 -9.98 -3.40 1.05
C GLU A 51 -10.94 -4.06 2.03
N PHE A 52 -10.57 -4.18 3.31
CA PHE A 52 -11.50 -4.65 4.35
C PHE A 52 -12.74 -3.76 4.45
N LEU A 53 -12.57 -2.43 4.45
CA LEU A 53 -13.68 -1.49 4.48
C LEU A 53 -14.54 -1.56 3.21
N ALA A 54 -13.93 -1.51 2.02
CA ALA A 54 -14.67 -1.60 0.77
C ALA A 54 -15.46 -2.92 0.66
N SER A 55 -14.86 -4.03 1.09
CA SER A 55 -15.52 -5.33 1.10
C SER A 55 -16.71 -5.34 2.07
N THR A 56 -16.58 -4.75 3.25
CA THR A 56 -17.68 -4.67 4.21
C THR A 56 -18.79 -3.75 3.74
N LEU A 57 -18.47 -2.54 3.27
CA LEU A 57 -19.44 -1.59 2.75
C LEU A 57 -20.19 -2.14 1.52
N TYR A 58 -19.48 -2.86 0.64
CA TYR A 58 -20.11 -3.57 -0.48
C TYR A 58 -21.08 -4.66 -0.01
N LYS A 59 -20.72 -5.46 1.01
CA LYS A 59 -21.62 -6.46 1.61
C LYS A 59 -22.85 -5.83 2.25
N CYS A 60 -22.71 -4.65 2.85
CA CYS A 60 -23.81 -3.87 3.40
C CYS A 60 -24.68 -3.20 2.32
N GLY A 61 -24.35 -3.36 1.03
CA GLY A 61 -25.09 -2.74 -0.08
C GLY A 61 -24.83 -1.25 -0.24
N LEU A 62 -23.81 -0.70 0.42
CA LEU A 62 -23.49 0.74 0.42
C LEU A 62 -22.59 1.16 -0.74
N LEU A 63 -21.88 0.22 -1.36
CA LEU A 63 -21.04 0.44 -2.54
C LEU A 63 -21.53 -0.37 -3.72
N SER A 64 -21.40 0.19 -4.93
CA SER A 64 -21.70 -0.51 -6.18
C SER A 64 -20.62 -1.51 -6.59
N THR A 65 -19.37 -1.31 -6.14
CA THR A 65 -18.23 -2.18 -6.39
C THR A 65 -17.28 -2.17 -5.20
N LYS A 66 -16.56 -3.26 -5.00
CA LYS A 66 -15.46 -3.36 -4.02
C LYS A 66 -14.07 -3.11 -4.63
N ASN A 67 -14.00 -2.87 -5.95
CA ASN A 67 -12.73 -2.67 -6.64
C ASN A 67 -12.15 -1.28 -6.31
N LEU A 68 -11.12 -1.25 -5.46
CA LEU A 68 -10.52 -0.01 -4.99
C LEU A 68 -9.92 0.86 -6.11
N GLU A 69 -9.37 0.25 -7.16
CA GLU A 69 -8.81 1.01 -8.28
C GLU A 69 -9.92 1.73 -9.05
N GLN A 70 -11.04 1.06 -9.30
CA GLN A 70 -12.21 1.68 -9.93
C GLN A 70 -12.77 2.82 -9.08
N LEU A 71 -12.89 2.59 -7.75
CA LEU A 71 -13.36 3.61 -6.82
C LEU A 71 -12.40 4.81 -6.75
N ALA A 72 -11.08 4.57 -6.78
CA ALA A 72 -10.07 5.63 -6.78
C ALA A 72 -10.07 6.42 -8.09
N ASP A 73 -10.21 5.73 -9.21
CA ASP A 73 -10.25 6.34 -10.55
C ASP A 73 -11.52 7.20 -10.74
N ALA A 74 -12.64 6.80 -10.13
CA ALA A 74 -13.90 7.54 -10.18
C ALA A 74 -13.88 8.88 -9.42
N ILE A 75 -12.98 9.06 -8.44
CA ILE A 75 -12.92 10.27 -7.61
C ILE A 75 -11.81 11.26 -8.02
N VAL A 76 -11.17 11.04 -9.18
CA VAL A 76 -10.16 11.94 -9.73
C VAL A 76 -10.48 12.35 -11.16
N CYS A 77 -10.25 13.61 -11.51
CA CYS A 77 -10.48 14.08 -12.88
C CYS A 77 -9.45 13.56 -13.88
N ASN A 78 -8.20 13.34 -13.44
CA ASN A 78 -7.10 12.92 -14.30
C ASN A 78 -6.15 11.97 -13.56
N LEU A 79 -6.00 10.75 -14.09
CA LEU A 79 -5.19 9.67 -13.52
C LEU A 79 -3.67 9.90 -13.58
N ASP A 80 -3.22 10.71 -14.54
CA ASP A 80 -1.80 11.07 -14.71
C ASP A 80 -1.44 12.39 -13.99
N SER A 81 -2.43 13.09 -13.42
CA SER A 81 -2.21 14.33 -12.68
C SER A 81 -1.88 14.07 -11.22
N LYS A 82 -0.66 14.45 -10.82
CA LYS A 82 -0.24 14.44 -9.42
C LYS A 82 -1.18 15.29 -8.55
N ALA A 83 -1.58 16.46 -9.04
CA ALA A 83 -2.45 17.37 -8.29
C ALA A 83 -3.81 16.71 -7.96
N CYS A 84 -4.41 15.98 -8.92
CA CYS A 84 -5.66 15.27 -8.68
C CYS A 84 -5.47 14.13 -7.66
N ALA A 85 -4.42 13.32 -7.83
CA ALA A 85 -4.15 12.21 -6.92
C ALA A 85 -3.80 12.66 -5.49
N TYR A 86 -3.19 13.85 -5.34
CA TYR A 86 -2.78 14.38 -4.04
C TYR A 86 -3.88 15.21 -3.36
N GLY A 87 -4.99 15.50 -4.05
CA GLY A 87 -6.08 16.33 -3.53
C GLY A 87 -5.81 17.84 -3.60
N GLU A 88 -4.86 18.25 -4.44
CA GLU A 88 -4.49 19.64 -4.69
C GLU A 88 -5.28 20.23 -5.88
N CYS A 89 -6.13 19.43 -6.53
CA CYS A 89 -6.95 19.86 -7.66
C CYS A 89 -8.30 20.38 -7.18
N ASP A 90 -8.63 21.63 -7.49
CA ASP A 90 -9.88 22.27 -7.07
C ASP A 90 -11.14 21.57 -7.59
N ALA A 91 -11.04 20.86 -8.72
CA ALA A 91 -12.18 20.17 -9.33
C ALA A 91 -12.55 18.85 -8.64
N CYS A 92 -11.59 18.15 -8.02
CA CYS A 92 -11.82 16.83 -7.40
C CYS A 92 -11.26 16.67 -5.98
N SER A 93 -10.82 17.76 -5.35
CA SER A 93 -10.33 17.75 -3.97
C SER A 93 -11.42 17.31 -2.99
N THR A 94 -12.67 17.68 -3.27
CA THR A 94 -13.86 17.38 -2.46
C THR A 94 -14.68 16.20 -2.98
N THR A 95 -14.30 15.58 -4.09
CA THR A 95 -15.01 14.42 -4.64
C THR A 95 -14.85 13.21 -3.72
N ALA A 96 -15.97 12.62 -3.33
CA ALA A 96 -16.05 11.44 -2.49
C ALA A 96 -16.65 10.25 -3.25
N VAL A 97 -16.36 9.03 -2.79
CA VAL A 97 -16.97 7.81 -3.34
C VAL A 97 -18.46 7.83 -3.05
N SER A 98 -19.29 7.68 -4.08
CA SER A 98 -20.74 7.64 -3.95
C SER A 98 -21.19 6.44 -3.11
N THR A 99 -22.10 6.67 -2.16
CA THR A 99 -22.67 5.62 -1.30
C THR A 99 -24.17 5.45 -1.56
N LEU A 100 -24.67 4.21 -1.55
CA LEU A 100 -26.05 3.84 -1.86
C LEU A 100 -26.91 3.73 -0.58
N ARG A 101 -26.90 4.76 0.26
CA ARG A 101 -27.56 4.72 1.59
C ARG A 101 -29.09 4.66 1.49
N HIS A 102 -29.71 3.82 2.32
CA HIS A 102 -31.18 3.68 2.40
C HIS A 102 -31.77 3.73 3.83
N ALA A 103 -30.97 3.99 4.88
CA ALA A 103 -31.35 4.08 6.31
C ALA A 103 -31.89 2.78 6.98
N PRO A 104 -31.78 2.62 8.32
CA PRO A 104 -31.08 3.44 9.32
C PRO A 104 -29.62 2.99 9.56
N ASN A 105 -28.85 3.85 10.26
CA ASN A 105 -27.43 3.68 10.60
C ASN A 105 -27.20 2.45 11.49
N ASN A 106 -26.74 1.36 10.89
CA ASN A 106 -26.47 0.10 11.57
C ASN A 106 -25.06 0.04 12.15
N MET A 107 -24.84 -0.83 13.14
CA MET A 107 -23.49 -1.19 13.55
C MET A 107 -22.87 -2.13 12.53
N ILE A 108 -21.65 -1.82 12.11
CA ILE A 108 -20.87 -2.58 11.13
C ILE A 108 -19.62 -3.12 11.82
N THR A 109 -19.42 -4.43 11.68
CA THR A 109 -18.21 -5.12 12.15
C THR A 109 -17.26 -5.40 10.99
N PHE A 110 -15.99 -5.06 11.15
CA PHE A 110 -14.96 -5.25 10.13
C PHE A 110 -13.57 -5.49 10.73
N PHE A 111 -12.65 -6.00 9.90
CA PHE A 111 -11.27 -6.21 10.31
C PHE A 111 -10.36 -5.07 9.88
N GLN A 112 -9.32 -4.82 10.66
CA GLN A 112 -8.19 -4.01 10.23
C GLN A 112 -6.88 -4.45 10.88
N TRP A 113 -5.77 -4.25 10.18
CA TRP A 113 -4.46 -4.33 10.78
C TRP A 113 -4.20 -3.08 11.63
N ALA A 114 -3.80 -3.28 12.87
CA ALA A 114 -3.39 -2.25 13.83
C ALA A 114 -1.97 -2.53 14.31
N THR A 115 -1.23 -1.47 14.65
CA THR A 115 0.11 -1.59 15.20
C THR A 115 0.02 -1.26 16.67
N GLU A 116 0.47 -2.18 17.53
CA GLU A 116 0.40 -2.06 18.97
C GLU A 116 1.78 -2.16 19.59
N THR A 117 1.98 -1.46 20.70
CA THR A 117 3.19 -1.58 21.49
C THR A 117 2.88 -2.51 22.65
N SER A 118 3.50 -3.69 22.66
CA SER A 118 3.45 -4.62 23.79
C SER A 118 4.65 -4.39 24.71
N THR A 119 4.39 -4.25 25.99
CA THR A 119 5.39 -4.25 27.06
C THR A 119 5.37 -5.62 27.74
N SER A 120 6.40 -6.43 27.51
CA SER A 120 6.63 -7.68 28.25
C SER A 120 7.86 -7.52 29.15
N GLY A 121 7.63 -7.48 30.46
CA GLY A 121 8.68 -7.26 31.46
C GLY A 121 9.28 -5.85 31.39
N GLU A 122 9.79 -5.36 32.52
CA GLU A 122 10.41 -4.03 32.59
C GLU A 122 11.47 -3.89 31.47
N GLU A 123 11.31 -2.84 30.65
CA GLU A 123 12.24 -2.30 29.64
C GLU A 123 12.16 -2.73 28.16
N LYS A 124 11.47 -3.82 27.75
CA LYS A 124 11.38 -4.16 26.30
C LYS A 124 10.03 -3.81 25.67
N LYS A 125 9.98 -2.63 25.03
CA LYS A 125 8.88 -2.26 24.12
C LYS A 125 9.04 -3.01 22.80
N SER A 126 8.10 -3.88 22.49
CA SER A 126 8.00 -4.57 21.20
C SER A 126 6.82 -4.03 20.41
N ILE A 127 7.04 -3.71 19.12
CA ILE A 127 5.98 -3.26 18.22
C ILE A 127 5.48 -4.46 17.46
N ILE A 128 4.19 -4.79 17.63
CA ILE A 128 3.53 -5.91 16.95
C ILE A 128 2.45 -5.37 16.01
N THR A 129 2.23 -6.06 14.90
CA THR A 129 1.11 -5.77 13.99
C THR A 129 0.09 -6.89 14.13
N VAL A 130 -1.12 -6.53 14.54
CA VAL A 130 -2.19 -7.48 14.84
C VAL A 130 -3.42 -7.16 14.00
N LYS A 131 -4.16 -8.21 13.61
CA LYS A 131 -5.45 -8.06 12.94
C LYS A 131 -6.51 -7.94 14.02
N LYS A 132 -7.24 -6.83 14.02
CA LYS A 132 -8.31 -6.54 14.98
C LYS A 132 -9.65 -6.56 14.30
N GLU A 133 -10.64 -7.06 15.02
CA GLU A 133 -12.05 -6.84 14.70
C GLU A 133 -12.52 -5.57 15.40
N LEU A 134 -13.21 -4.70 14.67
CA LEU A 134 -13.82 -3.48 15.18
C LEU A 134 -15.29 -3.46 14.83
N THR A 135 -16.09 -2.85 15.70
CA THR A 135 -17.51 -2.57 15.44
C THR A 135 -17.73 -1.07 15.61
N LYS A 136 -18.28 -0.42 14.58
CA LYS A 136 -18.54 1.02 14.52
C LYS A 136 -19.89 1.27 13.87
N SER A 137 -20.42 2.48 13.98
CA SER A 137 -21.61 2.86 13.21
C SER A 137 -21.30 2.95 11.71
N GLU A 138 -22.31 2.75 10.86
CA GLU A 138 -22.18 2.87 9.41
C GLU A 138 -21.60 4.23 9.01
N ASP A 139 -22.05 5.30 9.67
CA ASP A 139 -21.57 6.66 9.40
C ASP A 139 -20.06 6.79 9.63
N GLU A 140 -19.58 6.33 10.78
CA GLU A 140 -18.14 6.35 11.09
C GLU A 140 -17.33 5.50 10.11
N VAL A 141 -17.87 4.36 9.68
CA VAL A 141 -17.19 3.48 8.72
C VAL A 141 -17.13 4.12 7.33
N VAL A 142 -18.20 4.79 6.90
CA VAL A 142 -18.24 5.52 5.64
C VAL A 142 -17.26 6.70 5.67
N GLU A 143 -17.28 7.52 6.71
CA GLU A 143 -16.34 8.64 6.86
C GLU A 143 -14.88 8.15 6.85
N GLU A 144 -14.58 7.12 7.65
CA GLU A 144 -13.25 6.51 7.68
C GLU A 144 -12.83 5.94 6.32
N PHE A 145 -13.77 5.36 5.58
CA PHE A 145 -13.52 4.89 4.22
C PHE A 145 -13.17 6.04 3.27
N GLN A 146 -13.93 7.15 3.29
CA GLN A 146 -13.66 8.31 2.44
C GLN A 146 -12.27 8.90 2.72
N GLU A 147 -11.91 9.07 3.99
CA GLU A 147 -10.58 9.56 4.36
C GLU A 147 -9.45 8.63 3.89
N ARG A 148 -9.66 7.31 3.99
CA ARG A 148 -8.70 6.32 3.51
C ARG A 148 -8.59 6.33 2.00
N MET A 149 -9.67 6.58 1.27
CA MET A 149 -9.66 6.69 -0.18
C MET A 149 -8.78 7.86 -0.67
N VAL A 150 -8.76 8.98 0.05
CA VAL A 150 -7.85 10.10 -0.25
C VAL A 150 -6.38 9.67 -0.15
N LYS A 151 -6.02 8.90 0.88
CA LYS A 151 -4.66 8.35 1.04
C LYS A 151 -4.36 7.29 -0.02
N PHE A 152 -5.36 6.48 -0.34
CA PHE A 152 -5.25 5.39 -1.30
C PHE A 152 -5.03 5.89 -2.74
N ARG A 153 -5.73 6.94 -3.19
CA ARG A 153 -5.51 7.51 -4.55
C ARG A 153 -4.08 8.01 -4.74
N LYS A 154 -3.51 8.67 -3.72
CA LYS A 154 -2.10 9.11 -3.73
C LYS A 154 -1.14 7.91 -3.83
N HIS A 155 -1.42 6.87 -3.06
CA HIS A 155 -0.64 5.64 -3.08
C HIS A 155 -0.69 4.97 -4.46
N LEU A 156 -1.87 4.84 -5.07
CA LEU A 156 -2.06 4.26 -6.39
C LEU A 156 -1.36 5.06 -7.49
N PHE A 157 -1.46 6.39 -7.44
CA PHE A 157 -0.72 7.28 -8.36
C PHE A 157 0.78 7.07 -8.26
N ASN A 158 1.35 7.03 -7.06
CA ASN A 158 2.80 6.85 -6.86
C ASN A 158 3.27 5.52 -7.44
N ILE A 159 2.50 4.45 -7.23
CA ILE A 159 2.78 3.14 -7.84
C ILE A 159 2.78 3.25 -9.36
N ARG A 160 1.70 3.77 -9.96
CA ARG A 160 1.55 3.91 -11.41
C ARG A 160 2.67 4.75 -12.01
N TRP A 161 2.98 5.89 -11.39
CA TRP A 161 4.06 6.79 -11.80
C TRP A 161 5.43 6.10 -11.74
N GLN A 162 5.72 5.39 -10.64
CA GLN A 162 6.97 4.65 -10.47
C GLN A 162 7.14 3.57 -11.55
N TYR A 163 6.09 2.78 -11.82
CA TYR A 163 6.12 1.79 -12.89
C TYR A 163 6.31 2.44 -14.27
N LYS A 164 5.68 3.58 -14.54
CA LYS A 164 5.87 4.34 -15.80
C LYS A 164 7.31 4.82 -15.95
N ALA A 165 7.90 5.37 -14.88
CA ALA A 165 9.29 5.81 -14.87
C ALA A 165 10.27 4.65 -15.10
N TYR A 166 10.10 3.53 -14.40
CA TYR A 166 10.94 2.34 -14.61
C TYR A 166 10.83 1.76 -16.02
N ARG A 167 9.62 1.73 -16.60
CA ARG A 167 9.43 1.29 -17.99
C ARG A 167 10.17 2.19 -18.98
N LYS A 168 10.23 3.50 -18.74
CA LYS A 168 11.00 4.44 -19.58
C LYS A 168 12.51 4.18 -19.47
N LEU A 169 13.04 4.06 -18.25
CA LEU A 169 14.46 3.76 -18.01
C LEU A 169 14.91 2.45 -18.65
N ARG A 170 14.05 1.42 -18.65
CA ARG A 170 14.34 0.14 -19.33
C ARG A 170 14.37 0.23 -20.85
N LYS A 171 13.68 1.20 -21.46
CA LYS A 171 13.62 1.40 -22.91
C LYS A 171 14.72 2.32 -23.44
N SER A 172 15.26 3.19 -22.59
CA SER A 172 16.36 4.09 -22.89
C SER A 172 17.44 3.93 -21.82
N PRO A 173 18.17 2.81 -21.79
CA PRO A 173 19.41 2.76 -21.03
C PRO A 173 20.33 3.83 -21.65
N GLU A 174 20.63 4.89 -20.90
CA GLU A 174 21.69 5.82 -21.30
C GLU A 174 22.99 5.03 -21.49
N PRO A 175 23.81 5.35 -22.52
CA PRO A 175 25.07 4.66 -22.79
C PRO A 175 26.11 4.81 -21.68
#